data_AF-A0A5E7QSL7-F1
#
_entry.id   AF-A0A5E7QSL7-F1
#
_cell.length_a   1.000
_cell.length_b   1.000
_cell.length_c   1.000
_cell.angle_alpha   90.00
_cell.angle_beta   90.00
_cell.angle_gamma   90.00
#
_symmetry.space_group_name_H-M   'P 1'
#
loop_
_entity.id
_entity.type
_entity.pdbx_description
1 polymer ?
#
loop_
_entity_poly.entity_id
_entity_poly.type
_entity_poly.pdbx_seq_one_letter_code
_entity_poly.pdbx_strand_id
1 'polypeptide(L)'
;MQAAQVVPFHFESHEVRTLLIDDRPWFVATDVCDSLAIVNTARALSRLDDDERGVHSMNTLGGAQSLSVVNESGLYSLILTSRKAEAKRFKKWITAEVLPAIRKHGRYEDAANKMYTLVSELIGMSELNVIKGLIRDKAKAVSQDRRQGFQLVMHSRLHTRFNVPRTELIPAEQFEAACNFVAAYALEGEWLPKQEGIEVEAGLHRRYLISFGGSGERRISEIPLDACVMTYRELIKAVAVSGDTTSTDEMLEFAMAALHNLKARSGC
;
A
#
# COMPACT_ATOMS: atom_id res chain seq x y z
N MET A 1 12.96 -21.25 20.96
CA MET A 1 12.21 -20.04 21.38
C MET A 1 11.87 -19.28 20.12
N GLN A 2 10.59 -19.27 19.75
CA GLN A 2 10.08 -18.54 18.60
C GLN A 2 10.14 -17.05 18.94
N ALA A 3 10.76 -16.23 18.10
CA ALA A 3 10.80 -14.79 18.30
C ALA A 3 9.38 -14.24 18.12
N ALA A 4 8.81 -13.68 19.17
CA ALA A 4 7.55 -12.94 19.08
C ALA A 4 7.77 -11.74 18.15
N GLN A 5 7.24 -11.83 16.94
CA GLN A 5 7.26 -10.72 16.00
C GLN A 5 6.32 -9.64 16.53
N VAL A 6 6.89 -8.48 16.83
CA VAL A 6 6.11 -7.31 17.22
C VAL A 6 5.85 -6.52 15.97
N VAL A 7 4.57 -6.34 15.68
CA VAL A 7 4.14 -5.48 14.59
C VAL A 7 3.88 -4.09 15.18
N PRO A 8 4.74 -3.09 14.92
CA PRO A 8 4.48 -1.70 15.31
C PRO A 8 3.37 -1.12 14.42
N PHE A 9 2.36 -0.50 15.04
CA PHE A 9 1.19 0.09 14.39
C PHE A 9 1.04 1.59 14.65
N HIS A 10 1.35 2.46 13.70
CA HIS A 10 1.13 3.91 13.86
C HIS A 10 -0.31 4.33 13.50
N PHE A 11 -1.04 4.99 14.43
CA PHE A 11 -2.32 5.64 14.10
C PHE A 11 -2.57 6.97 14.86
N GLU A 12 -2.69 8.06 14.10
CA GLU A 12 -2.58 9.45 14.57
C GLU A 12 -1.39 9.66 15.54
N SER A 13 -1.62 9.95 16.83
CA SER A 13 -0.56 10.17 17.82
C SER A 13 -0.24 8.96 18.70
N HIS A 14 -0.95 7.83 18.60
CA HIS A 14 -0.75 6.69 19.52
C HIS A 14 -0.75 5.33 18.81
N GLU A 15 0.34 4.58 19.00
CA GLU A 15 0.61 3.27 18.41
C GLU A 15 0.35 2.17 19.43
N VAL A 16 -0.54 1.19 19.13
CA VAL A 16 -0.83 0.04 20.01
C VAL A 16 -0.15 -1.22 19.49
N ARG A 17 0.97 -1.58 20.11
CA ARG A 17 1.73 -2.79 19.77
C ARG A 17 0.96 -4.05 20.19
N THR A 18 0.96 -5.04 19.32
CA THR A 18 0.31 -6.34 19.53
C THR A 18 1.33 -7.48 19.42
N LEU A 19 1.16 -8.48 20.27
CA LEU A 19 1.95 -9.70 20.38
C LEU A 19 1.03 -10.90 20.17
N LEU A 20 1.54 -11.94 19.51
CA LEU A 20 0.88 -13.23 19.47
C LEU A 20 1.51 -14.14 20.54
N ILE A 21 0.73 -14.52 21.55
CA ILE A 21 1.16 -15.42 22.63
C ILE A 21 0.14 -16.57 22.67
N ASP A 22 0.59 -17.79 22.46
CA ASP A 22 -0.25 -19.00 22.37
C ASP A 22 -1.40 -18.86 21.35
N ASP A 23 -1.08 -18.33 20.16
CA ASP A 23 -2.03 -18.04 19.08
C ASP A 23 -3.18 -17.08 19.46
N ARG A 24 -3.01 -16.34 20.55
CA ARG A 24 -3.97 -15.32 21.00
C ARG A 24 -3.33 -13.93 20.92
N PRO A 25 -4.10 -12.90 20.56
CA PRO A 25 -3.60 -11.54 20.54
C PRO A 25 -3.47 -10.99 21.96
N TRP A 26 -2.33 -10.38 22.24
CA TRP A 26 -2.01 -9.64 23.45
C TRP A 26 -1.55 -8.24 23.09
N PHE A 27 -2.03 -7.24 23.83
CA PHE A 27 -1.80 -5.84 23.54
C PHE A 27 -0.87 -5.24 24.58
N VAL A 28 0.08 -4.41 24.15
CA VAL A 28 0.95 -3.70 25.10
C VAL A 28 0.11 -2.74 25.92
N ALA A 29 0.10 -2.95 27.23
CA ALA A 29 -0.81 -2.29 28.16
C ALA A 29 -0.65 -0.77 28.21
N THR A 30 0.58 -0.29 28.09
CA THR A 30 0.90 1.15 28.09
C THR A 30 0.23 1.84 26.92
N ASP A 31 0.39 1.27 25.73
CA ASP A 31 -0.16 1.81 24.50
C ASP A 31 -1.71 1.83 24.53
N VAL A 32 -2.31 0.76 25.06
CA VAL A 32 -3.76 0.69 25.30
C VAL A 32 -4.21 1.79 26.26
N CYS A 33 -3.53 1.95 27.39
CA CYS A 33 -3.87 2.98 28.37
C CYS A 33 -3.74 4.39 27.80
N ASP A 34 -2.70 4.65 27.01
CA ASP A 34 -2.49 5.93 26.35
C ASP A 34 -3.62 6.21 25.34
N SER A 35 -3.98 5.24 24.50
CA SER A 35 -5.09 5.37 23.54
C SER A 35 -6.44 5.65 24.23
N LEU A 36 -6.64 5.11 25.43
CA LEU A 36 -7.84 5.27 26.25
C LEU A 36 -7.79 6.49 27.18
N ALA A 37 -6.71 7.29 27.15
CA ALA A 37 -6.46 8.41 28.04
C ALA A 37 -6.49 8.01 29.54
N ILE A 38 -5.99 6.81 29.85
CA ILE A 38 -5.85 6.27 31.19
C ILE A 38 -4.45 6.63 31.71
N VAL A 39 -4.38 7.65 32.57
CA VAL A 39 -3.11 8.25 33.03
C VAL A 39 -2.25 7.29 33.86
N ASN A 40 -2.86 6.37 34.61
CA ASN A 40 -2.13 5.48 35.51
C ASN A 40 -2.32 4.01 35.09
N THR A 41 -1.44 3.56 34.19
CA THR A 41 -1.39 2.20 33.66
C THR A 41 -1.27 1.16 34.77
N ALA A 42 -0.39 1.36 35.75
CA ALA A 42 -0.19 0.40 36.85
C ALA A 42 -1.46 0.19 37.67
N ARG A 43 -2.18 1.28 38.00
CA ARG A 43 -3.46 1.21 38.71
C ARG A 43 -4.59 0.63 37.85
N ALA A 44 -4.54 0.84 36.53
CA ALA A 44 -5.50 0.25 35.62
C ALA A 44 -5.31 -1.27 35.55
N LEU A 45 -4.06 -1.71 35.37
CA LEU A 45 -3.69 -3.12 35.35
C LEU A 45 -3.93 -3.81 36.69
N SER A 46 -3.76 -3.12 37.82
CA SER A 46 -4.00 -3.70 39.15
C SER A 46 -5.46 -4.10 39.40
N ARG A 47 -6.39 -3.62 38.56
CA ARG A 47 -7.83 -3.92 38.63
C ARG A 47 -8.26 -5.05 37.70
N LEU A 48 -7.38 -5.46 36.79
CA LEU A 48 -7.60 -6.61 35.93
C LEU A 48 -7.31 -7.90 36.69
N ASP A 49 -8.00 -8.96 36.30
CA ASP A 49 -7.76 -10.30 36.83
C ASP A 49 -6.39 -10.82 36.36
N ASP A 50 -5.85 -11.82 37.07
CA ASP A 50 -4.49 -12.32 36.81
C ASP A 50 -4.34 -12.99 35.44
N ASP A 51 -5.42 -13.48 34.84
CA ASP A 51 -5.46 -14.06 33.50
C ASP A 51 -5.63 -13.02 32.39
N GLU A 52 -6.08 -11.81 32.73
CA GLU A 52 -6.29 -10.69 31.80
C GLU A 52 -5.02 -9.90 31.50
N ARG A 53 -3.98 -10.06 32.34
CA ARG A 53 -2.71 -9.32 32.27
C ARG A 53 -1.51 -10.25 32.30
N GLY A 54 -0.41 -9.82 31.70
CA GLY A 54 0.83 -10.57 31.67
C GLY A 54 2.05 -9.66 31.57
N VAL A 55 3.22 -10.29 31.68
CA VAL A 55 4.50 -9.64 31.42
C VAL A 55 5.20 -10.43 30.33
N HIS A 56 5.55 -9.75 29.24
CA HIS A 56 6.28 -10.34 28.13
C HIS A 56 7.66 -9.70 28.00
N SER A 57 8.72 -10.51 28.01
CA SER A 57 10.08 -10.03 27.82
C SER A 57 10.44 -10.00 26.33
N MET A 58 10.84 -8.82 25.86
CA MET A 58 11.26 -8.54 24.49
C MET A 58 12.72 -8.13 24.49
N ASN A 59 13.50 -8.57 23.49
CA ASN A 59 14.82 -8.00 23.22
C ASN A 59 14.69 -6.81 22.28
N THR A 60 15.08 -5.61 22.74
CA THR A 60 15.20 -4.41 21.91
C THR A 60 16.67 -4.09 21.65
N LEU A 61 16.93 -3.09 20.79
CA LEU A 61 18.30 -2.57 20.54
C LEU A 61 18.99 -2.10 21.83
N GLY A 62 18.24 -1.81 22.89
CA GLY A 62 18.74 -1.46 24.22
C GLY A 62 18.84 -2.61 25.22
N GLY A 63 18.59 -3.86 24.81
CA GLY A 63 18.61 -5.05 25.67
C GLY A 63 17.22 -5.63 25.97
N ALA A 64 17.15 -6.57 26.92
CA ALA A 64 15.90 -7.20 27.33
C ALA A 64 15.02 -6.22 28.11
N GLN A 65 13.82 -5.95 27.61
CA GLN A 65 12.79 -5.12 28.24
C GLN A 65 11.54 -5.95 28.53
N SER A 66 11.00 -5.81 29.73
CA SER A 66 9.73 -6.43 30.12
C SER A 66 8.57 -5.47 29.85
N LEU A 67 7.63 -5.89 29.02
CA LEU A 67 6.43 -5.15 28.66
C LEU A 67 5.22 -5.76 29.37
N SER A 68 4.43 -4.93 30.03
CA SER A 68 3.10 -5.34 30.51
C SER A 68 2.16 -5.47 29.32
N VAL A 69 1.43 -6.57 29.28
CA VAL A 69 0.50 -6.91 28.19
C VAL A 69 -0.87 -7.25 28.75
N VAL A 70 -1.91 -7.05 27.95
CA VAL A 70 -3.29 -7.43 28.28
C VAL A 70 -3.88 -8.25 27.14
N ASN A 71 -4.69 -9.26 27.48
CA ASN A 71 -5.41 -10.02 26.47
C ASN A 71 -6.69 -9.27 26.04
N GLU A 72 -7.50 -9.90 25.19
CA GLU A 72 -8.76 -9.30 24.71
C GLU A 72 -9.78 -9.01 25.84
N SER A 73 -9.87 -9.89 26.85
CA SER A 73 -10.72 -9.65 28.02
C SER A 73 -10.27 -8.40 28.79
N GLY A 74 -8.98 -8.34 29.11
CA GLY A 74 -8.38 -7.19 29.79
C GLY A 74 -8.53 -5.89 28.99
N LEU A 75 -8.40 -5.96 27.67
CA LEU A 75 -8.66 -4.83 26.77
C LEU A 75 -10.10 -4.31 26.92
N TYR A 76 -11.11 -5.19 26.86
CA TYR A 76 -12.50 -4.78 27.05
C TYR A 76 -12.77 -4.23 28.45
N SER A 77 -12.20 -4.85 29.50
CA SER A 77 -12.25 -4.34 30.87
C SER A 77 -11.71 -2.91 30.95
N LEU A 78 -10.59 -2.61 30.29
CA LEU A 78 -10.04 -1.24 30.22
C LEU A 78 -10.96 -0.28 29.45
N ILE A 79 -11.47 -0.66 28.27
CA ILE A 79 -12.39 0.18 27.48
C ILE A 79 -13.61 0.58 28.31
N LEU A 80 -14.22 -0.37 29.01
CA LEU A 80 -15.44 -0.16 29.78
C LEU A 80 -15.25 0.80 30.97
N THR A 81 -14.01 1.03 31.40
CA THR A 81 -13.65 2.01 32.44
C THR A 81 -13.24 3.37 31.88
N SER A 82 -12.97 3.48 30.58
CA SER A 82 -12.54 4.74 29.97
C SER A 82 -13.67 5.78 29.94
N ARG A 83 -13.27 7.06 30.07
CA ARG A 83 -14.18 8.21 30.03
C ARG A 83 -14.30 8.85 28.65
N LYS A 84 -13.54 8.36 27.66
CA LYS A 84 -13.54 8.85 26.28
C LYS A 84 -14.93 8.73 25.62
N ALA A 85 -15.23 9.62 24.69
CA ALA A 85 -16.53 9.65 24.03
C ALA A 85 -16.77 8.37 23.21
N GLU A 86 -15.71 7.87 22.57
CA GLU A 86 -15.67 6.65 21.79
C GLU A 86 -15.92 5.43 22.69
N ALA A 87 -15.34 5.40 23.89
CA ALA A 87 -15.54 4.32 24.87
C ALA A 87 -16.98 4.28 25.38
N LYS A 88 -17.58 5.46 25.60
CA LYS A 88 -19.00 5.58 25.94
C LYS A 88 -19.90 5.08 24.82
N ARG A 89 -19.56 5.32 23.54
CA ARG A 89 -20.31 4.81 22.39
C ARG A 89 -20.27 3.28 22.33
N PHE A 90 -19.09 2.70 22.50
CA PHE A 90 -18.93 1.24 22.55
C PHE A 90 -19.71 0.61 23.72
N LYS A 91 -19.59 1.18 24.93
CA LYS A 91 -20.37 0.76 26.09
C LYS A 91 -21.88 0.86 25.84
N LYS A 92 -22.35 1.94 25.21
CA LYS A 92 -23.77 2.13 24.87
C LYS A 92 -24.23 1.10 23.85
N TRP A 93 -23.42 0.81 22.83
CA TRP A 93 -23.73 -0.22 21.84
C TRP A 93 -23.83 -1.61 22.48
N ILE A 94 -22.89 -1.98 23.35
CA ILE A 94 -22.96 -3.25 24.10
C ILE A 94 -24.26 -3.33 24.91
N THR A 95 -24.57 -2.28 25.68
CA THR A 95 -25.67 -2.31 26.64
C THR A 95 -27.06 -2.12 26.01
N ALA A 96 -27.17 -1.37 24.91
CA ALA A 96 -28.44 -1.08 24.25
C ALA A 96 -28.75 -2.01 23.07
N GLU A 97 -27.74 -2.63 22.45
CA GLU A 97 -27.92 -3.43 21.24
C GLU A 97 -27.47 -4.88 21.45
N VAL A 98 -26.20 -5.10 21.81
CA VAL A 98 -25.60 -6.45 21.88
C VAL A 98 -26.24 -7.31 22.97
N LEU A 99 -26.21 -6.85 24.23
CA LEU A 99 -26.75 -7.62 25.35
C LEU A 99 -28.27 -7.84 25.23
N PRO A 100 -29.09 -6.84 24.82
CA PRO A 100 -30.50 -7.08 24.56
C PRO A 100 -30.77 -8.08 23.44
N ALA A 101 -29.97 -8.08 22.36
CA ALA A 101 -30.10 -9.04 21.28
C ALA A 101 -29.77 -10.47 21.75
N ILE A 102 -28.66 -10.65 22.46
CA ILE A 102 -28.28 -11.95 23.04
C ILE A 102 -29.37 -12.45 24.00
N ARG A 103 -29.87 -11.59 24.89
CA ARG A 103 -30.94 -11.96 25.83
C ARG A 103 -32.23 -12.40 25.13
N LYS A 104 -32.58 -11.77 24.01
CA LYS A 104 -33.83 -12.06 23.27
C LYS A 104 -33.71 -13.25 22.31
N HIS A 105 -32.55 -13.41 21.68
CA HIS A 105 -32.38 -14.31 20.54
C HIS A 105 -31.31 -15.40 20.76
N GLY A 106 -30.64 -15.38 21.91
CA GLY A 106 -29.54 -16.29 22.24
C GLY A 106 -28.22 -15.97 21.51
N ARG A 107 -28.21 -14.98 20.62
CA ARG A 107 -27.04 -14.56 19.84
C ARG A 107 -27.12 -13.10 19.41
N TYR A 108 -26.00 -12.56 18.98
CA TYR A 108 -25.88 -11.27 18.29
C TYR A 108 -25.19 -11.48 16.95
N GLU A 109 -25.73 -10.88 15.90
CA GLU A 109 -25.14 -10.87 14.56
C GLU A 109 -24.85 -9.42 14.17
N ASP A 110 -23.57 -9.10 13.95
CA ASP A 110 -23.15 -7.75 13.58
C ASP A 110 -23.20 -7.54 12.06
N ALA A 111 -24.41 -7.39 11.52
CA ALA A 111 -24.62 -7.23 10.07
C ALA A 111 -23.99 -5.94 9.49
N ALA A 112 -23.68 -4.95 10.33
CA ALA A 112 -23.15 -3.65 9.91
C ALA A 112 -21.68 -3.42 10.31
N ASN A 113 -21.00 -4.45 10.82
CA ASN A 113 -19.61 -4.39 11.29
C ASN A 113 -19.35 -3.23 12.28
N LYS A 114 -20.33 -2.98 13.17
CA LYS A 114 -20.27 -1.93 14.18
C LYS A 114 -19.20 -2.21 15.24
N MET A 115 -19.00 -3.47 15.61
CA MET A 115 -17.97 -3.89 16.55
C MET A 115 -16.59 -3.42 16.06
N TYR A 116 -16.28 -3.78 14.82
CA TYR A 116 -15.06 -3.37 14.13
C TYR A 116 -14.91 -1.85 14.08
N THR A 117 -15.96 -1.14 13.67
CA THR A 117 -15.93 0.33 13.55
C THR A 117 -15.66 1.00 14.90
N LEU A 118 -16.37 0.58 15.95
CA LEU A 118 -16.26 1.18 17.28
C LEU A 118 -14.91 0.88 17.93
N VAL A 119 -14.41 -0.37 17.81
CA VAL A 119 -13.09 -0.75 18.32
C VAL A 119 -11.98 -0.02 17.56
N SER A 120 -12.13 0.16 16.24
CA SER A 120 -11.18 0.94 15.42
C SER A 120 -11.16 2.42 15.80
N GLU A 121 -12.30 3.02 16.15
CA GLU A 121 -12.34 4.41 16.66
C GLU A 121 -11.74 4.54 18.07
N LEU A 122 -11.77 3.46 18.86
CA LEU A 122 -11.35 3.44 20.26
C LEU A 122 -9.87 3.18 20.48
N ILE A 123 -9.34 2.16 19.82
CA ILE A 123 -8.00 1.61 20.05
C ILE A 123 -7.15 1.73 18.77
N GLY A 124 -7.73 2.20 17.66
CA GLY A 124 -7.00 2.34 16.38
C GLY A 124 -6.67 1.01 15.71
N MET A 125 -7.06 -0.11 16.30
CA MET A 125 -6.76 -1.44 15.79
C MET A 125 -7.62 -1.77 14.58
N SER A 126 -7.01 -1.83 13.39
CA SER A 126 -7.65 -2.56 12.30
C SER A 126 -6.68 -3.10 11.26
N GLU A 127 -6.96 -4.31 10.78
CA GLU A 127 -6.33 -4.91 9.59
C GLU A 127 -6.37 -3.95 8.39
N LEU A 128 -7.48 -3.25 8.21
CA LEU A 128 -7.60 -2.19 7.21
C LEU A 128 -6.61 -1.04 7.42
N ASN A 129 -6.36 -0.63 8.66
CA ASN A 129 -5.41 0.43 9.00
C ASN A 129 -3.99 0.00 8.69
N VAL A 130 -3.68 -1.30 8.83
CA VAL A 130 -2.42 -1.88 8.36
C VAL A 130 -2.30 -1.75 6.85
N ILE A 131 -3.32 -2.17 6.10
CA ILE A 131 -3.31 -2.05 4.64
C ILE A 131 -3.23 -0.58 4.20
N LYS A 132 -4.02 0.31 4.80
CA LYS A 132 -3.99 1.76 4.54
C LYS A 132 -2.63 2.38 4.91
N GLY A 133 -2.01 1.94 6.00
CA GLY A 133 -0.68 2.33 6.43
C GLY A 133 0.39 1.91 5.43
N LEU A 134 0.39 0.64 5.03
CA LEU A 134 1.30 0.09 4.02
C LEU A 134 1.19 0.82 2.67
N ILE A 135 -0.04 1.13 2.23
CA ILE A 135 -0.27 1.92 1.01
C ILE A 135 0.29 3.33 1.18
N ARG A 136 0.06 3.98 2.32
CA ARG A 136 0.58 5.33 2.60
C ARG A 136 2.11 5.35 2.61
N ASP A 137 2.74 4.34 3.20
CA ASP A 137 4.19 4.22 3.27
C ASP A 137 4.79 3.98 1.89
N LYS A 138 4.18 3.12 1.07
CA LYS A 138 4.52 3.00 -0.35
C LYS A 138 4.34 4.31 -1.11
N ALA A 139 3.30 5.09 -0.80
CA ALA A 139 3.06 6.38 -1.43
C ALA A 139 4.14 7.42 -1.11
N LYS A 140 4.94 7.27 -0.04
CA LYS A 140 6.04 8.20 0.28
C LYS A 140 7.14 8.18 -0.79
N ALA A 141 7.32 7.05 -1.47
CA ALA A 141 8.24 6.92 -2.61
C ALA A 141 7.74 7.66 -3.88
N VAL A 142 6.50 8.15 -3.87
CA VAL A 142 5.87 8.88 -4.97
C VAL A 142 5.83 10.38 -4.65
N SER A 143 5.94 11.23 -5.69
CA SER A 143 5.86 12.68 -5.55
C SER A 143 4.55 13.13 -4.89
N GLN A 144 4.62 14.19 -4.07
CA GLN A 144 3.53 14.61 -3.18
C GLN A 144 2.19 14.82 -3.92
N ASP A 145 2.22 15.45 -5.09
CA ASP A 145 1.04 15.74 -5.92
C ASP A 145 0.33 14.48 -6.44
N ARG A 146 1.02 13.33 -6.43
CA ARG A 146 0.55 12.07 -7.01
C ARG A 146 0.21 11.00 -5.98
N ARG A 147 0.44 11.28 -4.69
CA ARG A 147 0.20 10.33 -3.59
C ARG A 147 -1.27 9.91 -3.48
N GLN A 148 -2.20 10.84 -3.68
CA GLN A 148 -3.64 10.55 -3.65
C GLN A 148 -4.05 9.59 -4.77
N GLY A 149 -3.57 9.83 -6.00
CA GLY A 149 -3.83 8.94 -7.13
C GLY A 149 -3.24 7.54 -6.92
N PHE A 150 -2.03 7.46 -6.38
CA PHE A 150 -1.41 6.17 -6.03
C PHE A 150 -2.23 5.39 -5.00
N GLN A 151 -2.68 6.05 -3.93
CA GLN A 151 -3.51 5.41 -2.89
C GLN A 151 -4.81 4.86 -3.48
N LEU A 152 -5.49 5.62 -4.35
CA LEU A 152 -6.71 5.18 -5.03
C LEU A 152 -6.49 3.95 -5.92
N VAL A 153 -5.40 3.94 -6.70
CA VAL A 153 -5.06 2.80 -7.56
C VAL A 153 -4.78 1.55 -6.71
N MET A 154 -4.01 1.69 -5.63
CA MET A 154 -3.73 0.55 -4.74
C MET A 154 -5.00 -0.04 -4.12
N HIS A 155 -5.94 0.80 -3.70
CA HIS A 155 -7.25 0.34 -3.23
C HIS A 155 -8.05 -0.37 -4.33
N SER A 156 -8.09 0.18 -5.55
CA SER A 156 -8.73 -0.46 -6.69
C SER A 156 -8.13 -1.84 -7.00
N ARG A 157 -6.79 -1.97 -6.96
CA ARG A 157 -6.10 -3.25 -7.20
C ARG A 157 -6.40 -4.29 -6.12
N LEU A 158 -6.51 -3.86 -4.86
CA LEU A 158 -6.94 -4.73 -3.77
C LEU A 158 -8.36 -5.25 -3.97
N HIS A 159 -9.30 -4.38 -4.37
CA HIS A 159 -10.68 -4.80 -4.68
C HIS A 159 -10.71 -5.88 -5.77
N THR A 160 -9.96 -5.67 -6.85
CA THR A 160 -9.86 -6.64 -7.96
C THR A 160 -9.21 -7.95 -7.53
N ARG A 161 -8.10 -7.89 -6.77
CA ARG A 161 -7.29 -9.07 -6.42
C ARG A 161 -7.97 -10.01 -5.42
N PHE A 162 -8.72 -9.43 -4.49
CA PHE A 162 -9.40 -10.15 -3.41
C PHE A 162 -10.90 -10.31 -3.65
N ASN A 163 -11.40 -9.83 -4.80
CA ASN A 163 -12.81 -9.88 -5.20
C ASN A 163 -13.76 -9.31 -4.14
N VAL A 164 -13.38 -8.16 -3.58
CA VAL A 164 -14.16 -7.45 -2.56
C VAL A 164 -14.49 -6.05 -3.04
N PRO A 165 -15.70 -5.52 -2.77
CA PRO A 165 -16.07 -4.20 -3.24
C PRO A 165 -15.37 -3.08 -2.46
N ARG A 166 -14.81 -3.39 -1.29
CA ARG A 166 -14.12 -2.45 -0.39
C ARG A 166 -12.99 -3.15 0.37
N THR A 167 -11.95 -2.41 0.77
CA THR A 167 -10.77 -2.97 1.46
C THR A 167 -11.16 -3.43 2.86
N GLU A 168 -12.18 -2.79 3.44
CA GLU A 168 -12.83 -3.12 4.70
C GLU A 168 -13.50 -4.49 4.72
N LEU A 169 -13.66 -5.12 3.55
CA LEU A 169 -14.37 -6.39 3.39
C LEU A 169 -13.43 -7.54 3.00
N ILE A 170 -12.11 -7.31 3.04
CA ILE A 170 -11.13 -8.41 2.89
C ILE A 170 -11.33 -9.38 4.06
N PRO A 171 -11.58 -10.67 3.80
CA PRO A 171 -11.71 -11.67 4.86
C PRO A 171 -10.41 -11.78 5.68
N ALA A 172 -10.52 -12.01 6.99
CA ALA A 172 -9.36 -12.09 7.88
C ALA A 172 -8.34 -13.16 7.45
N GLU A 173 -8.81 -14.29 6.90
CA GLU A 173 -7.96 -15.35 6.36
C GLU A 173 -7.10 -14.92 5.15
N GLN A 174 -7.47 -13.82 4.48
CA GLN A 174 -6.77 -13.26 3.32
C GLN A 174 -5.96 -12.01 3.68
N PHE A 175 -5.93 -11.63 4.96
CA PHE A 175 -5.30 -10.40 5.44
C PHE A 175 -3.79 -10.39 5.18
N GLU A 176 -3.07 -11.47 5.50
CA GLU A 176 -1.64 -11.58 5.22
C GLU A 176 -1.34 -11.49 3.72
N ALA A 177 -2.18 -12.14 2.89
CA ALA A 177 -2.06 -12.08 1.45
C ALA A 177 -2.25 -10.65 0.92
N ALA A 178 -3.17 -9.88 1.51
CA ALA A 178 -3.39 -8.48 1.17
C ALA A 178 -2.22 -7.58 1.58
N CYS A 179 -1.65 -7.78 2.77
CA CYS A 179 -0.46 -7.06 3.21
C CYS A 179 0.75 -7.36 2.32
N ASN A 180 0.99 -8.65 2.02
CA ASN A 180 2.06 -9.09 1.14
C ASN A 180 1.88 -8.55 -0.28
N PHE A 181 0.64 -8.47 -0.79
CA PHE A 181 0.35 -7.88 -2.09
C PHE A 181 0.76 -6.40 -2.13
N VAL A 182 0.43 -5.60 -1.12
CA VAL A 182 0.82 -4.18 -1.04
C VAL A 182 2.34 -4.02 -0.89
N ALA A 183 2.96 -4.84 -0.03
CA ALA A 183 4.40 -4.78 0.23
C ALA A 183 5.23 -5.18 -1.01
N ALA A 184 4.87 -6.30 -1.64
CA ALA A 184 5.52 -6.84 -2.83
C ALA A 184 5.16 -6.11 -4.12
N TYR A 185 4.21 -5.16 -4.08
CA TYR A 185 3.88 -4.33 -5.24
C TYR A 185 5.12 -3.55 -5.66
N ALA A 186 5.79 -4.04 -6.70
CA ALA A 186 6.91 -3.36 -7.31
C ALA A 186 6.38 -2.05 -7.90
N LEU A 187 7.09 -0.95 -7.64
CA LEU A 187 6.86 0.32 -8.34
C LEU A 187 7.36 0.23 -9.80
N GLU A 188 7.29 -0.95 -10.40
CA GLU A 188 7.82 -1.26 -11.72
C GLU A 188 6.78 -1.00 -12.80
N GLY A 189 7.17 -0.21 -13.80
CA GLY A 189 6.66 -0.31 -15.17
C GLY A 189 5.58 0.66 -15.62
N GLU A 190 4.69 1.17 -14.75
CA GLU A 190 3.57 2.05 -15.17
C GLU A 190 3.56 3.44 -14.51
N TRP A 191 4.70 3.93 -14.03
CA TRP A 191 4.79 5.34 -13.62
C TRP A 191 6.02 5.99 -14.22
N LEU A 192 5.85 6.47 -15.46
CA LEU A 192 6.79 7.42 -16.04
C LEU A 192 6.78 8.70 -15.16
N PRO A 193 7.95 9.19 -14.72
CA PRO A 193 8.04 10.51 -14.09
C PRO A 193 7.43 11.57 -15.04
N LYS A 194 7.04 12.74 -14.51
CA LYS A 194 6.79 13.89 -15.40
C LYS A 194 8.08 14.06 -16.21
N GLN A 195 8.04 13.87 -17.53
CA GLN A 195 9.18 14.25 -18.35
C GLN A 195 9.40 15.74 -18.10
N GLU A 196 10.61 16.10 -17.66
CA GLU A 196 11.03 17.49 -17.71
C GLU A 196 10.75 17.99 -19.13
N GLY A 197 10.12 19.16 -19.23
CA GLY A 197 9.87 19.76 -20.54
C GLY A 197 11.19 19.77 -21.29
N ILE A 198 11.18 19.21 -22.49
CA ILE A 198 12.40 19.18 -23.30
C ILE A 198 12.73 20.64 -23.61
N GLU A 199 13.86 21.13 -23.10
CA GLU A 199 14.42 22.39 -23.56
C GLU A 199 14.84 22.20 -25.02
N VAL A 200 13.93 22.58 -25.89
CA VAL A 200 14.18 22.81 -27.31
C VAL A 200 14.32 24.32 -27.44
N GLU A 201 15.40 24.81 -28.06
CA GLU A 201 15.45 26.22 -28.45
C GLU A 201 14.22 26.52 -29.30
N ALA A 202 13.28 27.28 -28.72
CA ALA A 202 11.98 27.54 -29.30
C ALA A 202 12.11 28.55 -30.46
N GLY A 203 12.59 28.07 -31.60
CA GLY A 203 12.33 28.70 -32.89
C GLY A 203 10.90 28.38 -33.32
N LEU A 204 10.15 29.38 -33.76
CA LEU A 204 8.86 29.17 -34.41
C LEU A 204 9.05 28.16 -35.56
N HIS A 205 8.40 26.99 -35.43
CA HIS A 205 8.20 25.99 -36.50
C HIS A 205 9.38 25.04 -36.80
N ARG A 206 10.07 24.50 -35.78
CA ARG A 206 11.01 23.38 -35.96
C ARG A 206 10.43 22.06 -35.43
N ARG A 207 10.72 20.94 -36.11
CA ARG A 207 10.36 19.57 -35.67
C ARG A 207 11.62 18.84 -35.23
N TYR A 208 11.51 17.93 -34.27
CA TYR A 208 12.64 17.16 -33.76
C TYR A 208 12.25 15.68 -33.60
N LEU A 209 13.16 14.78 -33.97
CA LEU A 209 13.09 13.35 -33.71
C LEU A 209 13.86 13.07 -32.43
N ILE A 210 13.25 12.29 -31.54
CA ILE A 210 13.89 11.86 -30.30
C ILE A 210 13.98 10.34 -30.37
N SER A 211 15.20 9.82 -30.30
CA SER A 211 15.46 8.38 -30.28
C SER A 211 16.22 8.00 -29.00
N PHE A 212 16.01 6.76 -28.56
CA PHE A 212 16.65 6.19 -27.39
C PHE A 212 17.43 4.94 -27.82
N GLY A 213 18.72 4.88 -27.49
CA GLY A 213 19.57 3.71 -27.72
C GLY A 213 19.24 2.56 -26.76
N GLY A 214 19.80 1.37 -27.03
CA GLY A 214 19.58 0.17 -26.21
C GLY A 214 20.08 0.29 -24.76
N SER A 215 21.02 1.20 -24.49
CA SER A 215 21.51 1.57 -23.15
C SER A 215 20.71 2.70 -22.48
N GLY A 216 19.66 3.21 -23.14
CA GLY A 216 18.90 4.38 -22.69
C GLY A 216 19.50 5.74 -23.10
N GLU A 217 20.59 5.74 -23.88
CA GLU A 217 21.18 6.98 -24.41
C GLU A 217 20.23 7.74 -25.32
N ARG A 218 20.00 9.02 -25.02
CA ARG A 218 19.09 9.88 -25.77
C ARG A 218 19.81 10.58 -26.93
N ARG A 219 19.20 10.56 -28.12
CA ARG A 219 19.62 11.35 -29.29
C ARG A 219 18.47 12.21 -29.80
N ILE A 220 18.75 13.48 -30.08
CA ILE A 220 17.79 14.44 -30.65
C ILE A 220 18.34 14.89 -32.01
N SER A 221 17.51 14.86 -33.05
CA SER A 221 17.86 15.38 -34.37
C SER A 221 16.73 16.26 -34.91
N GLU A 222 17.05 17.34 -35.60
CA GLU A 222 16.03 18.17 -36.27
C GLU A 222 15.43 17.42 -37.45
N ILE A 223 14.10 17.53 -37.63
CA ILE A 223 13.37 16.97 -38.76
C ILE A 223 12.92 18.12 -39.67
N PRO A 224 13.20 18.06 -40.97
CA PRO A 224 12.65 18.98 -41.96
C PRO A 224 11.11 19.08 -41.91
N LEU A 225 10.55 20.24 -42.27
CA LEU A 225 9.10 20.48 -42.26
C LEU A 225 8.34 19.72 -43.36
N ASP A 226 9.02 19.24 -44.38
CA ASP A 226 8.47 18.41 -45.45
C ASP A 226 8.54 16.90 -45.16
N ALA A 227 9.19 16.50 -44.05
CA ALA A 227 9.22 15.09 -43.65
C ALA A 227 7.83 14.59 -43.24
N CYS A 228 7.49 13.37 -43.68
CA CYS A 228 6.26 12.67 -43.33
C CYS A 228 6.56 11.32 -42.66
N VAL A 229 5.65 10.85 -41.81
CA VAL A 229 5.73 9.50 -41.23
C VAL A 229 5.13 8.53 -42.22
N MET A 230 5.96 7.66 -42.80
CA MET A 230 5.48 6.57 -43.65
C MET A 230 5.08 5.37 -42.80
N THR A 231 3.97 4.73 -43.15
CA THR A 231 3.67 3.37 -42.73
C THR A 231 4.67 2.40 -43.33
N TYR A 232 4.80 1.21 -42.74
CA TYR A 232 5.68 0.15 -43.26
C TYR A 232 5.41 -0.19 -44.74
N ARG A 233 4.13 -0.17 -45.15
CA ARG A 233 3.74 -0.40 -46.56
C ARG A 233 4.14 0.76 -47.47
N GLU A 234 4.05 2.00 -47.00
CA GLU A 234 4.47 3.18 -47.75
C GLU A 234 5.98 3.24 -47.90
N LEU A 235 6.74 2.91 -46.85
CA LEU A 235 8.18 2.78 -46.90
C LEU A 235 8.62 1.73 -47.94
N ILE A 236 8.04 0.53 -47.90
CA ILE A 236 8.36 -0.52 -48.90
C ILE A 236 8.04 -0.05 -50.32
N LYS A 237 6.91 0.61 -50.52
CA LYS A 237 6.53 1.16 -51.83
C LYS A 237 7.49 2.25 -52.30
N ALA A 238 7.90 3.15 -51.40
CA ALA A 238 8.85 4.22 -51.72
C ALA A 238 10.22 3.66 -52.11
N VAL A 239 10.72 2.65 -51.41
CA VAL A 239 11.99 1.97 -51.73
C VAL A 239 11.89 1.14 -53.02
N ALA A 240 10.72 0.60 -53.34
CA ALA A 240 10.52 -0.25 -54.52
C ALA A 240 10.26 0.53 -55.83
N VAL A 241 9.94 1.82 -55.75
CA VAL A 241 9.66 2.65 -56.92
C VAL A 241 10.92 3.44 -57.28
N SER A 242 11.49 3.18 -58.46
CA SER A 242 12.64 3.91 -58.97
C SER A 242 12.25 5.36 -59.33
N GLY A 243 12.38 6.25 -58.36
CA GLY A 243 12.18 7.68 -58.53
C GLY A 243 12.91 8.44 -57.42
N ASP A 244 14.13 8.88 -57.73
CA ASP A 244 14.95 9.97 -57.15
C ASP A 244 14.99 10.24 -55.64
N THR A 245 14.42 9.42 -54.78
CA THR A 245 14.28 9.76 -53.36
C THR A 245 15.32 9.12 -52.45
N THR A 246 16.20 8.26 -52.95
CA THR A 246 17.26 7.65 -52.11
C THR A 246 18.41 7.16 -52.98
N SER A 247 19.64 7.49 -52.58
CA SER A 247 20.84 6.98 -53.25
C SER A 247 20.95 5.46 -53.04
N THR A 248 21.55 4.75 -54.01
CA THR A 248 21.82 3.31 -53.87
C THR A 248 22.66 3.00 -52.60
N ASP A 249 23.55 3.91 -52.22
CA ASP A 249 24.37 3.79 -51.01
C ASP A 249 23.52 3.84 -49.73
N GLU A 250 22.58 4.78 -49.67
CA GLU A 250 21.65 4.93 -48.53
C GLU A 250 20.71 3.72 -48.41
N MET A 251 20.28 3.15 -49.54
CA MET A 251 19.51 1.91 -49.55
C MET A 251 20.32 0.71 -49.05
N LEU A 252 21.61 0.64 -49.41
CA LEU A 252 22.51 -0.43 -48.97
C LEU A 252 22.77 -0.33 -47.46
N GLU A 253 22.99 0.89 -46.96
CA GLU A 253 23.17 1.15 -45.53
C GLU A 253 21.92 0.79 -44.72
N PHE A 254 20.74 1.16 -45.21
CA PHE A 254 19.47 0.75 -44.62
C PHE A 254 19.30 -0.77 -44.58
N ALA A 255 19.60 -1.47 -45.69
CA ALA A 255 19.51 -2.92 -45.77
C ALA A 255 20.47 -3.61 -44.77
N MET A 256 21.71 -3.12 -44.65
CA MET A 256 22.68 -3.62 -43.67
C MET A 256 22.20 -3.41 -42.23
N ALA A 257 21.67 -2.23 -41.90
CA ALA A 257 21.14 -1.93 -40.57
C ALA A 257 19.92 -2.79 -40.23
N ALA A 258 19.03 -3.03 -41.18
CA ALA A 258 17.86 -3.90 -41.02
C ALA A 258 18.27 -5.37 -40.80
N LEU A 259 19.22 -5.88 -41.58
CA LEU A 259 19.77 -7.23 -41.43
C LEU A 259 20.49 -7.41 -40.09
N HIS A 260 21.27 -6.41 -39.67
CA HIS A 260 21.93 -6.42 -38.36
C HIS A 260 20.91 -6.49 -37.21
N ASN A 261 19.83 -5.71 -37.28
CA ASN A 261 18.74 -5.76 -36.30
C ASN A 261 18.02 -7.12 -36.28
N LEU A 262 17.77 -7.72 -37.45
CA LEU A 262 17.18 -9.06 -37.54
C LEU A 262 18.10 -10.12 -36.92
N LYS A 263 19.42 -10.04 -37.20
CA LYS A 263 20.42 -10.97 -36.66
C LYS A 263 20.60 -10.83 -35.15
N ALA A 264 20.51 -9.61 -34.61
CA ALA A 264 20.50 -9.36 -33.17
C ALA A 264 19.24 -9.91 -32.49
N ARG A 265 18.11 -9.95 -33.20
CA ARG A 265 16.84 -10.52 -32.69
C ARG A 265 16.73 -12.03 -32.84
N SER A 266 17.42 -12.64 -33.81
CA SER A 266 17.44 -14.08 -34.03
C SER A 266 18.55 -14.80 -33.23
N GLY A 267 19.27 -14.09 -32.36
CA GLY A 267 20.29 -14.64 -31.46
C GLY A 267 19.75 -15.07 -30.09
N CYS A 268 18.48 -15.50 -30.02
CA CYS A 268 17.85 -16.14 -28.86
C CYS A 268 17.36 -17.53 -29.28
#